data_AF-A0A959EX19-F1
#
_entry.id   AF-A0A959EX19-F1
#
_cell.length_a   1.000
_cell.length_b   1.000
_cell.length_c   1.000
_cell.angle_alpha   90.00
_cell.angle_beta   90.00
_cell.angle_gamma   90.00
#
_symmetry.space_group_name_H-M   'P 1'
#
loop_
_entity.id
_entity.type
_entity.pdbx_description
1 polymer ?
#
loop_
_entity_poly.entity_id
_entity_poly.type
_entity_poly.pdbx_seq_one_letter_code
_entity_poly.pdbx_strand_id
1 'polypeptide(L)'
;MALTAEAQSSGESSFPPSPKLLRKVFHWEYWPASIANLPVALIWFWYALRARDPFFFTAVNPAVSTGGLFGESKLDILRQMPEALIPVTVLAPRGAPWVDVREKLVSAGLSYPLIAKPNVGERGFLVAKLDEEEALREHLQQYPVDFLLQEFIDYPEEASVFHYRLPNGAGSAVTSLCLKKHLTVIGDGRSNIRELMQRSLRAHLQLARFEREFPRLLEEVPAAGKEVLLEPIGNHCRGTMFLDGSRHIDPPLTAVFDEISRHFQG
;
A
#
# COMPACT_ATOMS: atom_id res chain seq x y z
N MET A 1 6.32 -26.21 0.23
CA MET A 1 7.56 -26.16 1.02
C MET A 1 7.47 -24.89 1.86
N ALA A 2 7.21 -25.03 3.15
CA ALA A 2 6.92 -23.91 4.04
C ALA A 2 8.17 -23.01 4.14
N LEU A 3 8.06 -21.78 3.61
CA LEU A 3 9.05 -20.73 3.82
C LEU A 3 8.84 -20.21 5.25
N THR A 4 9.50 -20.84 6.22
CA THR A 4 9.73 -20.23 7.52
C THR A 4 10.68 -19.06 7.29
N ALA A 5 10.11 -17.86 7.19
CA ALA A 5 10.86 -16.63 7.25
C ALA A 5 11.48 -16.53 8.65
N GLU A 6 12.76 -16.91 8.78
CA GLU A 6 13.58 -16.41 9.86
C GLU A 6 13.70 -14.90 9.65
N ALA A 7 12.76 -14.17 10.25
CA ALA A 7 12.87 -12.75 10.44
C ALA A 7 14.14 -12.50 11.26
N GLN A 8 15.24 -12.18 10.58
CA GLN A 8 16.38 -11.55 11.22
C GLN A 8 15.83 -10.33 11.95
N SER A 9 15.78 -10.42 13.27
CA SER A 9 15.46 -9.33 14.16
C SER A 9 16.55 -8.27 14.01
N SER A 10 16.40 -7.37 13.05
CA SER A 10 17.03 -6.06 13.16
C SER A 10 16.39 -5.39 14.37
N GLY A 11 17.11 -5.45 15.49
CA GLY A 11 16.60 -5.06 16.79
C GLY A 11 16.00 -3.66 16.73
N GLU A 12 14.71 -3.56 17.07
CA GLU A 12 14.19 -2.34 17.63
C GLU A 12 14.92 -2.13 18.95
N SER A 13 16.03 -1.41 18.90
CA SER A 13 16.73 -0.97 20.08
C SER A 13 15.74 -0.10 20.87
N SER A 14 15.51 -0.46 22.14
CA SER A 14 14.74 0.35 23.07
C SER A 14 15.49 1.68 23.28
N PHE A 15 15.07 2.73 22.57
CA PHE A 15 15.76 4.02 22.64
C PHE A 15 15.17 4.92 23.74
N PRO A 16 16.00 5.61 24.53
CA PRO A 16 15.55 6.52 25.57
C PRO A 16 14.78 7.74 24.99
N PRO A 17 13.97 8.44 25.81
CA PRO A 17 13.14 9.56 25.36
C PRO A 17 13.98 10.78 24.98
N SER A 18 14.36 10.88 23.70
CA SER A 18 14.96 12.08 23.10
C SER A 18 13.88 12.92 22.39
N PRO A 19 14.05 14.26 22.30
CA PRO A 19 13.04 15.14 21.72
C PRO A 19 12.70 14.76 20.27
N LYS A 20 11.41 14.82 19.91
CA LYS A 20 10.81 14.42 18.62
C LYS A 20 11.57 14.92 17.37
N LEU A 21 12.25 16.06 17.46
CA LEU A 21 12.97 16.71 16.36
C LEU A 21 14.26 15.97 15.96
N LEU A 22 15.05 15.53 16.95
CA LEU A 22 16.35 14.87 16.69
C LEU A 22 16.15 13.49 16.03
N ARG A 23 15.04 12.83 16.34
CA ARG A 23 14.68 11.51 15.79
C ARG A 23 14.35 11.52 14.31
N LYS A 24 13.94 12.66 13.73
CA LYS A 24 13.64 12.75 12.28
C LYS A 24 14.87 13.03 11.43
N VAL A 25 15.91 13.64 11.99
CA VAL A 25 17.10 14.04 11.23
C VAL A 25 17.89 12.83 10.74
N PHE A 26 18.04 11.79 11.56
CA PHE A 26 18.79 10.59 11.20
C PHE A 26 17.99 9.53 10.44
N HIS A 27 16.68 9.72 10.32
CA HIS A 27 15.78 8.80 9.64
C HIS A 27 15.19 9.49 8.41
N TRP A 28 15.87 9.33 7.27
CA TRP A 28 15.52 9.95 5.98
C TRP A 28 14.06 9.68 5.57
N GLU A 29 13.50 8.54 5.99
CA GLU A 29 12.10 8.16 5.74
C GLU A 29 11.08 9.17 6.32
N TYR A 30 11.48 10.00 7.29
CA TYR A 30 10.64 11.06 7.86
C TYR A 30 11.00 12.47 7.40
N TRP A 31 11.92 12.60 6.43
CA TRP A 31 12.27 13.90 5.88
C TRP A 31 11.11 14.47 5.06
N PRO A 32 11.00 15.81 4.94
CA PRO A 32 10.07 16.43 4.01
C PRO A 32 10.26 15.86 2.60
N ALA A 33 9.14 15.54 1.94
CA ALA A 33 9.16 14.91 0.61
C ALA A 33 9.95 15.73 -0.43
N SER A 34 9.95 17.07 -0.34
CA SER A 34 10.72 17.94 -1.22
C SER A 34 12.23 17.72 -1.12
N ILE A 35 12.74 17.46 0.09
CA ILE A 35 14.16 17.23 0.33
C ILE A 35 14.54 15.82 -0.11
N ALA A 36 13.72 14.82 0.27
CA ALA A 36 13.96 13.43 -0.10
C ALA A 36 13.97 13.22 -1.63
N ASN A 37 13.18 14.00 -2.38
CA ASN A 37 13.08 13.90 -3.84
C ASN A 37 14.05 14.83 -4.60
N LEU A 38 14.94 15.56 -3.92
CA LEU A 38 15.90 16.44 -4.61
C LEU A 38 16.79 15.68 -5.63
N PRO A 39 17.37 14.50 -5.31
CA PRO A 39 18.13 13.73 -6.29
C PRO A 39 17.31 13.33 -7.51
N VAL A 40 16.04 12.95 -7.30
CA VAL A 40 15.10 12.58 -8.36
C VAL A 40 14.83 13.77 -9.28
N ALA A 41 14.62 14.96 -8.70
CA ALA A 41 14.39 16.19 -9.47
C ALA A 41 15.61 16.55 -10.36
N LEU A 42 16.83 16.37 -9.86
CA LEU A 42 18.05 16.62 -10.64
C LEU A 42 18.20 15.63 -11.80
N ILE A 43 17.94 14.35 -11.55
CA ILE A 43 17.96 13.30 -12.57
C ILE A 43 16.88 13.56 -13.63
N TRP A 44 15.66 13.88 -13.21
CA TRP A 44 14.56 14.25 -14.11
C TRP A 44 14.95 15.44 -14.98
N PHE A 45 15.50 16.51 -14.41
CA PHE A 45 15.89 17.70 -15.15
C PHE A 45 16.93 17.38 -16.23
N TRP A 46 17.95 16.57 -15.88
CA TRP A 46 18.96 16.14 -16.84
C TRP A 46 18.37 15.32 -18.00
N TYR A 47 17.50 14.35 -17.71
CA TYR A 47 16.85 13.55 -18.75
C TYR A 47 15.83 14.33 -19.57
N ALA A 48 15.09 15.26 -18.97
CA ALA A 48 14.17 16.16 -19.68
C ALA A 48 14.91 16.99 -20.73
N LEU A 49 16.09 17.53 -20.39
CA LEU A 49 16.94 18.25 -21.35
C LEU A 49 17.46 17.32 -22.46
N ARG A 50 17.90 16.11 -22.10
CA ARG A 50 18.43 15.13 -23.06
C ARG A 50 17.35 14.63 -24.04
N ALA A 51 16.15 14.36 -23.54
CA ALA A 51 15.00 13.93 -24.33
C ALA A 51 14.36 15.09 -25.11
N ARG A 52 14.64 16.35 -24.71
CA ARG A 52 13.95 17.55 -25.17
C ARG A 52 12.44 17.49 -24.95
N ASP A 53 12.04 16.75 -23.91
CA ASP A 53 10.66 16.54 -23.52
C ASP A 53 10.59 16.45 -21.99
N PRO A 54 9.97 17.43 -21.30
CA PRO A 54 9.80 17.36 -19.85
C PRO A 54 8.91 16.20 -19.38
N PHE A 55 8.14 15.57 -20.29
CA PHE A 55 7.22 14.47 -20.03
C PHE A 55 7.69 13.13 -20.64
N PHE A 56 8.99 12.99 -20.92
CA PHE A 56 9.57 11.78 -21.54
C PHE A 56 9.16 10.46 -20.85
N PHE A 57 8.93 10.50 -19.54
CA PHE A 57 8.58 9.34 -18.72
C PHE A 57 7.15 8.82 -19.00
N THR A 58 6.30 9.59 -19.66
CA THR A 58 4.95 9.14 -20.07
C THR A 58 5.01 7.98 -21.07
N ALA A 59 6.16 7.77 -21.72
CA ALA A 59 6.41 6.66 -22.62
C ALA A 59 6.77 5.33 -21.92
N VAL A 60 6.96 5.30 -20.59
CA VAL A 60 7.43 4.11 -19.87
C VAL A 60 6.39 2.98 -19.86
N ASN A 61 5.12 3.32 -19.66
CA ASN A 61 4.01 2.35 -19.61
C ASN A 61 2.93 2.76 -20.63
N PRO A 62 3.13 2.54 -21.94
CA PRO A 62 2.22 3.03 -22.98
C PRO A 62 0.79 2.49 -22.86
N ALA A 63 0.63 1.32 -22.22
CA ALA A 63 -0.68 0.71 -21.94
C ALA A 63 -1.46 1.41 -20.82
N VAL A 64 -0.84 2.35 -20.09
CA VAL A 64 -1.42 3.07 -18.96
C VAL A 64 -1.47 4.57 -19.29
N SER A 65 -2.61 5.20 -19.04
CA SER A 65 -2.77 6.64 -19.26
C SER A 65 -1.65 7.43 -18.57
N THR A 66 -1.01 8.35 -19.28
CA THR A 66 0.13 9.17 -18.81
C THR A 66 1.34 8.37 -18.30
N GLY A 67 1.48 7.10 -18.68
CA GLY A 67 2.52 6.22 -18.16
C GLY A 67 2.33 5.81 -16.69
N GLY A 68 1.15 6.06 -16.12
CA GLY A 68 0.84 5.86 -14.70
C GLY A 68 1.29 7.01 -13.80
N LEU A 69 1.45 8.22 -14.37
CA LEU A 69 1.85 9.39 -13.60
C LEU A 69 0.70 9.91 -12.72
N PHE A 70 -0.44 10.26 -13.34
CA PHE A 70 -1.63 10.76 -12.63
C PHE A 70 -2.91 10.44 -13.42
N GLY A 71 -4.00 10.24 -12.69
CA GLY A 71 -5.36 10.22 -13.26
C GLY A 71 -5.73 8.93 -13.99
N GLU A 72 -4.95 7.87 -13.82
CA GLU A 72 -5.20 6.56 -14.39
C GLU A 72 -6.39 5.84 -13.69
N SER A 73 -7.18 5.14 -14.50
CA SER A 73 -8.29 4.31 -14.03
C SER A 73 -7.73 2.97 -13.57
N LYS A 74 -7.86 2.67 -12.27
CA LYS A 74 -7.44 1.38 -11.71
C LYS A 74 -8.15 0.23 -12.41
N LEU A 75 -9.43 0.39 -12.75
CA LEU A 75 -10.20 -0.63 -13.45
C LEU A 75 -9.63 -0.93 -14.83
N ASP A 76 -9.16 0.08 -15.57
CA ASP A 76 -8.62 -0.11 -16.92
C ASP A 76 -7.23 -0.78 -16.89
N ILE A 77 -6.47 -0.57 -15.81
CA ILE A 77 -5.23 -1.33 -15.56
C ILE A 77 -5.58 -2.78 -15.21
N LEU A 78 -6.53 -2.99 -14.29
CA LEU A 78 -6.93 -4.34 -13.88
C LEU A 78 -7.47 -5.16 -15.05
N ARG A 79 -8.26 -4.57 -15.95
CA ARG A 79 -8.77 -5.24 -17.17
C ARG A 79 -7.69 -5.78 -18.10
N GLN A 80 -6.46 -5.27 -18.00
CA GLN A 80 -5.32 -5.77 -18.78
C GLN A 80 -4.61 -6.93 -18.09
N MET A 81 -4.89 -7.22 -16.82
CA MET A 81 -4.23 -8.30 -16.08
C MET A 81 -5.00 -9.63 -16.21
N PRO A 82 -4.32 -10.78 -16.01
CA PRO A 82 -4.99 -12.06 -15.89
C PRO A 82 -6.01 -12.06 -14.75
N GLU A 83 -7.24 -12.51 -15.00
CA GLU A 83 -8.33 -12.51 -14.00
C GLU A 83 -7.95 -13.25 -12.71
N ALA A 84 -7.17 -14.33 -12.82
CA ALA A 84 -6.71 -15.13 -11.68
C ALA A 84 -5.78 -14.37 -10.70
N LEU A 85 -5.24 -13.21 -11.11
CA LEU A 85 -4.34 -12.39 -10.29
C LEU A 85 -5.04 -11.17 -9.70
N ILE A 86 -6.32 -10.97 -10.01
CA ILE A 86 -7.08 -9.81 -9.61
C ILE A 86 -8.10 -10.25 -8.55
N PRO A 87 -8.20 -9.54 -7.42
CA PRO A 87 -9.27 -9.79 -6.47
C PRO A 87 -10.65 -9.58 -7.13
N VAL A 88 -11.66 -10.36 -6.76
CA VAL A 88 -13.03 -10.17 -7.25
C VAL A 88 -13.42 -8.70 -7.07
N THR A 89 -13.82 -8.04 -8.16
CA THR A 89 -13.98 -6.58 -8.21
C THR A 89 -15.33 -6.20 -8.82
N VAL A 90 -16.05 -5.32 -8.13
CA VAL A 90 -17.29 -4.69 -8.62
C VAL A 90 -17.08 -3.17 -8.71
N LEU A 91 -17.42 -2.59 -9.85
CA LEU A 91 -17.50 -1.13 -10.00
C LEU A 91 -18.85 -0.64 -9.43
N ALA A 92 -18.78 0.28 -8.48
CA ALA A 92 -19.90 1.09 -8.00
C ALA A 92 -19.75 2.51 -8.58
N PRO A 93 -20.47 2.83 -9.67
CA PRO A 93 -20.45 4.17 -10.25
C PRO A 93 -20.97 5.21 -9.27
N ARG A 94 -20.46 6.43 -9.41
CA ARG A 94 -20.96 7.60 -8.68
C ARG A 94 -22.48 7.72 -8.78
N GLY A 95 -23.13 7.81 -7.63
CA GLY A 95 -24.58 8.01 -7.56
C GLY A 95 -25.41 6.80 -8.01
N ALA A 96 -24.79 5.63 -8.16
CA ALA A 96 -25.53 4.40 -8.45
C ALA A 96 -26.55 4.10 -7.32
N PRO A 97 -27.78 3.67 -7.66
CA PRO A 97 -28.74 3.21 -6.67
C PRO A 97 -28.16 2.08 -5.83
N TRP A 98 -28.44 2.09 -4.51
CA TRP A 98 -27.97 1.05 -3.60
C TRP A 98 -28.38 -0.37 -4.05
N VAL A 99 -29.59 -0.51 -4.59
CA VAL A 99 -30.12 -1.79 -5.09
C VAL A 99 -29.20 -2.37 -6.16
N ASP A 100 -28.80 -1.57 -7.15
CA ASP A 100 -27.94 -2.01 -8.25
C ASP A 100 -26.53 -2.41 -7.76
N VAL A 101 -25.98 -1.66 -6.80
CA VAL A 101 -24.68 -1.99 -6.20
C VAL A 101 -24.76 -3.31 -5.43
N ARG A 102 -25.80 -3.47 -4.60
CA ARG A 102 -26.03 -4.68 -3.81
C ARG A 102 -26.24 -5.90 -4.68
N GLU A 103 -27.03 -5.80 -5.74
CA GLU A 103 -27.24 -6.90 -6.70
C GLU A 103 -25.92 -7.32 -7.36
N LYS A 104 -25.08 -6.37 -7.76
CA LYS A 104 -23.76 -6.67 -8.33
C LYS A 104 -22.86 -7.39 -7.32
N LEU A 105 -22.81 -6.93 -6.07
CA LEU A 105 -22.03 -7.58 -5.01
C LEU A 105 -22.47 -9.04 -4.80
N VAL A 106 -23.78 -9.28 -4.70
CA VAL A 106 -24.35 -10.63 -4.55
C VAL A 106 -24.02 -11.50 -5.77
N SER A 107 -24.18 -10.97 -6.99
CA SER A 107 -23.89 -11.70 -8.22
C SER A 107 -22.41 -12.07 -8.37
N ALA A 108 -21.52 -11.24 -7.83
CA ALA A 108 -20.08 -11.47 -7.82
C ALA A 108 -19.64 -12.39 -6.67
N GLY A 109 -20.55 -12.77 -5.76
CA GLY A 109 -20.22 -13.60 -4.59
C GLY A 109 -19.35 -12.88 -3.55
N LEU A 110 -19.37 -11.54 -3.52
CA LEU A 110 -18.58 -10.74 -2.59
C LEU A 110 -19.19 -10.75 -1.18
N SER A 111 -18.36 -11.00 -0.18
CA SER A 111 -18.72 -10.98 1.24
C SER A 111 -17.88 -9.97 2.01
N TYR A 112 -18.42 -9.47 3.11
CA TYR A 112 -17.70 -8.60 4.02
C TYR A 112 -16.61 -9.36 4.80
N PRO A 113 -15.48 -8.71 5.14
CA PRO A 113 -15.16 -7.32 4.85
C PRO A 113 -14.78 -7.06 3.38
N LEU A 114 -15.09 -5.85 2.91
CA LEU A 114 -14.74 -5.38 1.56
C LEU A 114 -13.77 -4.21 1.61
N ILE A 115 -12.97 -4.05 0.55
CA ILE A 115 -12.19 -2.84 0.31
C ILE A 115 -12.94 -1.96 -0.70
N ALA A 116 -13.28 -0.74 -0.29
CA ALA A 116 -13.71 0.31 -1.19
C ALA A 116 -12.53 1.23 -1.50
N LYS A 117 -12.20 1.41 -2.78
CA LYS A 117 -11.18 2.37 -3.23
C LYS A 117 -11.64 3.16 -4.46
N PRO A 118 -11.34 4.47 -4.56
CA PRO A 118 -11.68 5.22 -5.75
C PRO A 118 -11.02 4.65 -7.00
N ASN A 119 -11.77 4.58 -8.11
CA ASN A 119 -11.23 4.12 -9.39
C ASN A 119 -10.03 4.99 -9.82
N VAL A 120 -10.13 6.31 -9.61
CA VAL A 120 -9.03 7.27 -9.79
C VAL A 120 -8.69 7.87 -8.42
N GLY A 121 -7.42 7.80 -8.01
CA GLY A 121 -6.99 8.31 -6.71
C GLY A 121 -5.67 7.73 -6.24
N GLU A 122 -4.99 8.44 -5.34
CA GLU A 122 -3.62 8.16 -4.92
C GLU A 122 -3.47 8.09 -3.40
N ARG A 123 -2.32 7.56 -2.94
CA ARG A 123 -1.87 7.61 -1.53
C ARG A 123 -2.87 7.03 -0.51
N GLY A 124 -3.74 6.12 -0.95
CA GLY A 124 -4.77 5.52 -0.10
C GLY A 124 -5.90 6.49 0.28
N PHE A 125 -6.03 7.62 -0.40
CA PHE A 125 -7.11 8.56 -0.17
C PHE A 125 -8.47 7.91 -0.45
N LEU A 126 -9.39 7.99 0.52
CA LEU A 126 -10.72 7.35 0.52
C LEU A 126 -10.71 5.82 0.40
N VAL A 127 -9.58 5.17 0.62
CA VAL A 127 -9.53 3.72 0.73
C VAL A 127 -10.04 3.32 2.12
N ALA A 128 -11.07 2.47 2.16
CA ALA A 128 -11.70 2.02 3.39
C ALA A 128 -11.87 0.50 3.36
N LYS A 129 -11.60 -0.14 4.52
CA LYS A 129 -12.07 -1.49 4.82
C LYS A 129 -13.44 -1.35 5.48
N LEU A 130 -14.41 -2.07 4.96
CA LEU A 130 -15.81 -1.97 5.34
C LEU A 130 -16.25 -3.35 5.81
N ASP A 131 -16.61 -3.47 7.08
CA ASP A 131 -16.92 -4.75 7.71
C ASP A 131 -18.41 -5.14 7.59
N GLU A 132 -19.28 -4.22 7.13
CA GLU A 132 -20.72 -4.44 7.01
C GLU A 132 -21.41 -3.60 5.92
N GLU A 133 -22.67 -3.94 5.63
CA GLU A 133 -23.50 -3.33 4.56
C GLU A 133 -23.74 -1.84 4.79
N GLU A 134 -24.14 -1.49 5.99
CA GLU A 134 -24.44 -0.12 6.40
C GLU A 134 -23.22 0.80 6.20
N ALA A 135 -22.03 0.36 6.63
CA ALA A 135 -20.79 1.10 6.47
C ALA A 135 -20.47 1.37 5.00
N LEU A 136 -20.67 0.38 4.12
CA LEU A 136 -20.49 0.58 2.68
C LEU A 136 -21.48 1.59 2.11
N ARG A 137 -22.76 1.47 2.46
CA ARG A 137 -23.80 2.37 1.97
C ARG A 137 -23.52 3.81 2.37
N GLU A 138 -23.13 4.05 3.62
CA GLU A 138 -22.77 5.38 4.13
C GLU A 138 -21.53 5.93 3.40
N HIS A 139 -20.49 5.10 3.20
CA HIS A 139 -19.27 5.51 2.50
C HIS A 139 -19.55 5.96 1.05
N LEU A 140 -20.37 5.21 0.31
CA LEU A 140 -20.75 5.56 -1.06
C LEU A 140 -21.62 6.83 -1.13
N GLN A 141 -22.45 7.08 -0.12
CA GLN A 141 -23.27 8.30 -0.03
C GLN A 141 -22.42 9.52 0.32
N GLN A 142 -21.48 9.37 1.25
CA GLN A 142 -20.61 10.45 1.71
C GLN A 142 -19.66 10.93 0.62
N TYR A 143 -19.19 10.03 -0.25
CA TYR A 143 -18.19 10.32 -1.27
C TYR A 143 -18.73 10.01 -2.67
N PRO A 144 -19.28 11.00 -3.40
CA PRO A 144 -19.86 10.78 -4.73
C PRO A 144 -18.78 10.69 -5.81
N VAL A 145 -18.05 9.58 -5.82
CA VAL A 145 -17.04 9.20 -6.83
C VAL A 145 -17.23 7.74 -7.24
N ASP A 146 -16.55 7.31 -8.30
CA ASP A 146 -16.57 5.91 -8.73
C ASP A 146 -15.68 5.08 -7.80
N PHE A 147 -16.25 4.03 -7.21
CA PHE A 147 -15.54 3.12 -6.33
C PHE A 147 -15.37 1.74 -6.97
N LEU A 148 -14.20 1.15 -6.74
CA LEU A 148 -13.98 -0.28 -6.88
C LEU A 148 -14.21 -0.91 -5.51
N LEU A 149 -15.15 -1.85 -5.46
CA LEU A 149 -15.45 -2.71 -4.32
C LEU A 149 -14.78 -4.05 -4.56
N GLN A 150 -13.85 -4.42 -3.70
CA GLN A 150 -13.05 -5.63 -3.85
C GLN A 150 -13.13 -6.52 -2.62
N GLU A 151 -12.96 -7.82 -2.82
CA GLU A 151 -12.71 -8.74 -1.71
C GLU A 151 -11.50 -8.27 -0.88
N PHE A 152 -11.59 -8.50 0.43
CA PHE A 152 -10.48 -8.23 1.32
C PHE A 152 -9.52 -9.42 1.32
N ILE A 153 -8.33 -9.22 0.76
CA ILE A 153 -7.25 -10.22 0.79
C ILE A 153 -6.49 -10.07 2.11
N ASP A 154 -6.55 -11.09 2.97
CA ASP A 154 -5.97 -11.11 4.32
C ASP A 154 -4.65 -11.89 4.39
N TYR A 155 -3.95 -12.02 3.25
CA TYR A 155 -2.65 -12.66 3.22
C TYR A 155 -1.64 -11.94 4.13
N PRO A 156 -0.77 -12.69 4.82
CA PRO A 156 0.13 -12.13 5.82
C PRO A 156 1.23 -11.24 5.22
N GLU A 157 1.56 -11.48 3.95
CA GLU A 157 2.67 -10.83 3.27
C GLU A 157 2.15 -9.89 2.18
N GLU A 158 2.59 -8.63 2.24
CA GLU A 158 2.37 -7.64 1.18
C GLU A 158 3.74 -7.19 0.64
N ALA A 159 3.90 -7.21 -0.68
CA ALA A 159 5.13 -6.79 -1.35
C ALA A 159 4.86 -5.85 -2.51
N SER A 160 5.81 -4.96 -2.77
CA SER A 160 5.87 -4.15 -3.98
C SER A 160 7.08 -4.56 -4.80
N VAL A 161 6.85 -4.87 -6.08
CA VAL A 161 7.87 -5.34 -7.01
C VAL A 161 8.09 -4.28 -8.07
N PHE A 162 9.34 -3.87 -8.26
CA PHE A 162 9.73 -3.05 -9.39
C PHE A 162 10.28 -3.95 -10.48
N HIS A 163 9.50 -4.12 -11.54
CA HIS A 163 9.86 -4.86 -12.74
C HIS A 163 9.95 -3.90 -13.92
N TYR A 164 10.92 -4.12 -14.80
CA TYR A 164 10.94 -3.49 -16.12
C TYR A 164 11.03 -4.55 -17.21
N ARG A 165 10.47 -4.22 -18.37
CA ARG A 165 10.69 -4.92 -19.63
C ARG A 165 11.05 -3.90 -20.69
N LEU A 166 12.19 -4.09 -21.34
CA LEU A 166 12.63 -3.23 -22.43
C LEU A 166 11.87 -3.57 -23.73
N PRO A 167 11.65 -2.58 -24.61
CA PRO A 167 11.05 -2.81 -25.93
C PRO A 167 11.82 -3.85 -26.74
N ASN A 168 11.13 -4.47 -27.70
CA ASN A 168 11.71 -5.40 -28.67
C ASN A 168 12.42 -6.62 -28.06
N GLY A 169 12.06 -7.00 -26.83
CA GLY A 169 12.66 -8.14 -26.14
C GLY A 169 14.12 -7.91 -25.72
N ALA A 170 14.55 -6.66 -25.57
CA ALA A 170 15.91 -6.31 -25.16
C ALA A 170 16.27 -6.67 -23.70
N GLY A 171 15.35 -7.33 -22.99
CA GLY A 171 15.54 -7.86 -21.64
C GLY A 171 14.53 -7.33 -20.65
N SER A 172 14.48 -7.97 -19.49
CA SER A 172 13.62 -7.63 -18.36
C SER A 172 14.31 -8.00 -17.07
N ALA A 173 13.93 -7.34 -15.98
CA ALA A 173 14.41 -7.70 -14.65
C ALA A 173 13.45 -7.18 -13.58
N VAL A 174 13.45 -7.89 -12.44
CA VAL A 174 13.02 -7.32 -11.16
C VAL A 174 14.23 -6.64 -10.53
N THR A 175 14.16 -5.33 -10.31
CA THR A 175 15.28 -4.55 -9.74
C THR A 175 15.09 -4.19 -8.28
N SER A 176 13.86 -4.30 -7.78
CA SER A 176 13.55 -4.04 -6.38
C SER A 176 12.39 -4.90 -5.93
N LEU A 177 12.52 -5.47 -4.74
CA LEU A 177 11.44 -6.07 -3.99
C LEU A 177 11.38 -5.36 -2.64
N CYS A 178 10.22 -4.79 -2.32
CA CYS A 178 9.96 -4.13 -1.05
C CYS A 178 8.92 -4.93 -0.28
N LEU A 179 9.30 -5.47 0.88
CA LEU A 179 8.40 -6.19 1.78
C LEU A 179 7.77 -5.19 2.75
N LYS A 180 6.47 -5.30 2.99
CA LYS A 180 5.75 -4.39 3.89
C LYS A 180 5.51 -5.07 5.22
N LYS A 181 6.02 -4.46 6.29
CA LYS A 181 5.72 -4.85 7.66
C LYS A 181 4.72 -3.86 8.24
N HIS A 182 3.51 -4.35 8.51
CA HIS A 182 2.43 -3.57 9.12
C HIS A 182 2.82 -3.02 10.50
N LEU A 183 2.12 -1.97 10.94
CA LEU A 183 2.36 -1.40 12.25
C LEU A 183 1.76 -2.32 13.32
N THR A 184 2.61 -2.84 14.19
CA THR A 184 2.19 -3.71 15.29
C THR A 184 2.84 -3.30 16.61
N VAL A 185 2.27 -3.78 17.72
CA VAL A 185 2.88 -3.74 19.07
C VAL A 185 2.81 -5.11 19.70
N ILE A 186 3.77 -5.43 20.58
CA ILE A 186 3.80 -6.69 21.32
C ILE A 186 3.39 -6.42 22.76
N GLY A 187 2.38 -7.14 23.25
CA GLY A 187 1.92 -7.07 24.63
C GLY A 187 3.00 -7.52 25.61
N ASP A 188 3.10 -6.82 26.74
CA ASP A 188 3.89 -7.23 27.90
C ASP A 188 3.00 -7.72 29.06
N GLY A 189 1.68 -7.81 28.85
CA GLY A 189 0.69 -8.21 29.84
C GLY A 189 0.38 -7.17 30.91
N ARG A 190 0.94 -5.95 30.81
CA ARG A 190 0.81 -4.90 31.84
C ARG A 190 0.47 -3.53 31.26
N SER A 191 1.15 -3.14 30.19
CA SER A 191 0.96 -1.86 29.53
C SER A 191 -0.16 -1.92 28.51
N ASN A 192 -0.90 -0.82 28.42
CA ASN A 192 -1.89 -0.66 27.37
C ASN A 192 -1.25 -0.32 26.01
N ILE A 193 -2.01 -0.41 24.93
CA ILE A 193 -1.52 -0.15 23.58
C ILE A 193 -0.93 1.27 23.45
N ARG A 194 -1.51 2.27 24.11
CA ARG A 194 -0.97 3.65 24.12
C ARG A 194 0.47 3.68 24.65
N GLU A 195 0.73 3.05 25.78
CA GLU A 195 2.07 2.97 26.38
C GLU A 195 3.04 2.17 25.49
N LEU A 196 2.58 1.05 24.91
CA LEU A 196 3.39 0.24 24.00
C LEU A 196 3.78 1.04 22.74
N MET A 197 2.84 1.77 22.15
CA MET A 197 3.09 2.63 20.98
C MET A 197 4.12 3.74 21.29
N GLN A 198 4.15 4.27 22.52
CA GLN A 198 5.12 5.31 22.89
C GLN A 198 6.57 4.82 22.89
N ARG A 199 6.79 3.49 23.00
CA ARG A 199 8.12 2.86 23.05
C ARG A 199 8.78 2.73 21.67
N SER A 200 8.01 2.69 20.59
CA SER A 200 8.51 2.66 19.20
C SER A 200 8.38 4.04 18.56
N LEU A 201 9.43 4.54 17.89
CA LEU A 201 9.36 5.82 17.17
C LEU A 201 8.21 5.83 16.16
N ARG A 202 8.10 4.75 15.38
CA ARG A 202 7.16 4.61 14.28
C ARG A 202 5.72 4.57 14.78
N ALA A 203 5.45 3.78 15.82
CA ALA A 203 4.13 3.73 16.45
C ALA A 203 3.79 5.04 17.17
N HIS A 204 4.76 5.65 17.86
CA HIS A 204 4.57 6.92 18.55
C HIS A 204 4.13 8.04 17.60
N LEU A 205 4.67 8.10 16.38
CA LEU A 205 4.28 9.09 15.38
C LEU A 205 2.82 8.98 14.94
N GLN A 206 2.18 7.83 15.18
CA GLN A 206 0.78 7.58 14.84
C GLN A 206 -0.19 7.85 16.00
N LEU A 207 0.29 8.07 17.23
CA LEU A 207 -0.56 8.21 18.43
C LEU A 207 -1.67 9.25 18.29
N ALA A 208 -1.35 10.46 17.80
CA ALA A 208 -2.33 11.54 17.66
C ALA A 208 -3.47 11.20 16.67
N ARG A 209 -3.22 10.29 15.73
CA ARG A 209 -4.25 9.75 14.84
C ARG A 209 -5.10 8.71 15.57
N PHE A 210 -4.46 7.74 16.23
CA PHE A 210 -5.15 6.69 16.99
C PHE A 210 -5.99 7.24 18.14
N GLU A 211 -5.57 8.34 18.78
CA GLU A 211 -6.37 9.02 19.81
C GLU A 211 -7.71 9.54 19.28
N ARG A 212 -7.74 9.94 18.00
CA ARG A 212 -8.94 10.46 17.34
C ARG A 212 -9.79 9.33 16.74
N GLU A 213 -9.14 8.34 16.15
CA GLU A 213 -9.82 7.29 15.35
C GLU A 213 -10.14 6.02 16.17
N PHE A 214 -9.28 5.65 17.12
CA PHE A 214 -9.35 4.37 17.86
C PHE A 214 -9.09 4.53 19.37
N PRO A 215 -9.80 5.43 20.08
CA PRO A 215 -9.52 5.70 21.50
C PRO A 215 -9.69 4.47 22.40
N ARG A 216 -10.66 3.58 22.09
CA ARG A 216 -10.90 2.36 22.86
C ARG A 216 -9.76 1.34 22.73
N LEU A 217 -9.22 1.16 21.53
CA LEU A 217 -8.10 0.26 21.28
C LEU A 217 -6.88 0.67 22.13
N LEU A 218 -6.65 1.97 22.28
CA LEU A 218 -5.52 2.49 23.05
C LEU A 218 -5.53 2.11 24.54
N GLU A 219 -6.69 1.76 25.09
CA GLU A 219 -6.89 1.38 26.50
C GLU A 219 -6.69 -0.13 26.74
N GLU A 220 -6.69 -0.95 25.68
CA GLU A 220 -6.52 -2.39 25.79
C GLU A 220 -5.12 -2.76 26.30
N VAL A 221 -5.05 -3.73 27.21
CA VAL A 221 -3.80 -4.34 27.71
C VAL A 221 -3.62 -5.71 27.07
N PRO A 222 -2.76 -5.86 26.04
CA PRO A 222 -2.56 -7.14 25.39
C PRO A 222 -1.77 -8.10 26.28
N ALA A 223 -2.12 -9.38 26.23
CA ALA A 223 -1.39 -10.43 26.94
C ALA A 223 0.09 -10.46 26.54
N ALA A 224 0.97 -10.92 27.45
CA ALA A 224 2.40 -11.01 27.20
C ALA A 224 2.70 -11.86 25.95
N GLY A 225 3.47 -11.31 25.01
CA GLY A 225 3.83 -11.95 23.75
C GLY A 225 2.75 -11.88 22.65
N LYS A 226 1.56 -11.34 22.93
CA LYS A 226 0.52 -11.16 21.91
C LYS A 226 0.91 -9.99 21.00
N GLU A 227 1.11 -10.28 19.71
CA GLU A 227 1.22 -9.24 18.69
C GLU A 227 -0.16 -8.68 18.37
N VAL A 228 -0.28 -7.35 18.35
CA VAL A 228 -1.50 -6.63 18.00
C VAL A 228 -1.24 -5.82 16.75
N LEU A 229 -2.00 -6.12 15.69
CA LEU A 229 -2.03 -5.33 14.47
C LEU A 229 -2.75 -4.00 14.72
N LEU A 230 -2.02 -2.90 14.59
CA LEU A 230 -2.57 -1.56 14.77
C LEU A 230 -3.08 -0.97 13.46
N GLU A 231 -2.37 -1.19 12.36
CA GLU A 231 -2.69 -0.64 11.06
C GLU A 231 -2.64 -1.73 9.98
N PRO A 232 -3.81 -2.15 9.43
CA PRO A 232 -3.86 -3.15 8.37
C PRO A 232 -3.54 -2.60 6.97
N ILE A 233 -3.39 -1.27 6.81
CA ILE A 233 -3.14 -0.67 5.49
C ILE A 233 -1.63 -0.47 5.27
N GLY A 234 -1.09 -1.13 4.24
CA GLY A 234 0.31 -1.09 3.81
C GLY A 234 0.85 0.24 3.27
N ASN A 235 0.60 1.36 3.97
CA ASN A 235 1.06 2.70 3.58
C ASN A 235 2.03 3.29 4.62
N HIS A 236 3.18 3.79 4.14
CA HIS A 236 4.21 4.38 4.98
C HIS A 236 3.69 5.53 5.87
N CYS A 237 2.80 6.38 5.35
CA CYS A 237 2.26 7.50 6.13
C CYS A 237 1.40 7.03 7.33
N ARG A 238 0.91 5.79 7.28
CA ARG A 238 0.10 5.15 8.34
C ARG A 238 0.95 4.30 9.30
N GLY A 239 2.27 4.25 9.11
CA GLY A 239 3.21 3.56 9.99
C GLY A 239 3.75 2.24 9.45
N THR A 240 3.33 1.78 8.27
CA THR A 240 3.87 0.57 7.65
C THR A 240 5.33 0.75 7.27
N MET A 241 6.17 -0.21 7.66
CA MET A 241 7.61 -0.23 7.40
C MET A 241 7.90 -0.93 6.08
N PHE A 242 8.82 -0.36 5.30
CA PHE A 242 9.21 -0.86 3.99
C PHE A 242 10.61 -1.46 4.12
N LEU A 243 10.71 -2.76 3.91
CA LEU A 243 11.92 -3.55 4.09
C LEU A 243 12.49 -3.94 2.74
N ASP A 244 13.81 -3.87 2.61
CA ASP A 244 14.51 -4.36 1.42
C ASP A 244 14.40 -5.89 1.33
N GLY A 245 13.70 -6.35 0.30
CA GLY A 245 13.49 -7.74 -0.04
C GLY A 245 14.42 -8.26 -1.13
N SER A 246 15.43 -7.49 -1.57
CA SER A 246 16.24 -7.81 -2.75
C SER A 246 16.90 -9.19 -2.72
N ARG A 247 17.17 -9.75 -1.53
CA ARG A 247 17.67 -11.13 -1.35
C ARG A 247 16.72 -12.23 -1.86
N HIS A 248 15.44 -11.91 -2.05
CA HIS A 248 14.43 -12.82 -2.56
C HIS A 248 14.21 -12.66 -4.08
N ILE A 249 14.97 -11.79 -4.74
CA ILE A 249 14.92 -11.64 -6.20
C ILE A 249 15.70 -12.78 -6.83
N ASP A 250 15.00 -13.61 -7.60
CA ASP A 250 15.55 -14.74 -8.31
C ASP A 250 14.97 -14.86 -9.74
N PRO A 251 15.53 -15.75 -10.59
CA PRO A 251 15.00 -15.95 -11.94
C PRO A 251 13.52 -16.40 -11.98
N PRO A 252 13.03 -17.30 -11.11
CA PRO A 252 11.60 -17.62 -11.02
C PRO A 252 10.70 -16.40 -10.78
N LEU A 253 11.04 -15.52 -9.83
CA LEU A 253 10.30 -14.29 -9.57
C LEU A 253 10.24 -13.41 -10.82
N THR A 254 11.39 -13.24 -11.49
CA THR A 254 11.46 -12.44 -12.71
C THR A 254 10.57 -13.01 -13.82
N ALA A 255 10.56 -14.35 -13.99
CA ALA A 255 9.72 -15.01 -14.98
C ALA A 255 8.22 -14.80 -14.74
N VAL A 256 7.77 -14.78 -13.48
CA VAL A 256 6.37 -14.47 -13.13
C VAL A 256 6.00 -13.05 -13.58
N PHE A 257 6.84 -12.06 -13.27
CA PHE A 257 6.56 -10.67 -13.67
C PHE A 257 6.72 -10.44 -15.17
N ASP A 258 7.59 -11.18 -15.84
CA ASP A 258 7.64 -11.21 -17.30
C ASP A 258 6.31 -11.67 -17.91
N GLU A 259 5.73 -12.75 -17.38
CA GLU A 259 4.43 -13.25 -17.82
C GLU A 259 3.30 -12.24 -17.56
N ILE A 260 3.25 -11.65 -16.37
CA ILE A 260 2.26 -10.62 -16.04
C ILE A 260 2.38 -9.43 -17.00
N SER A 261 3.60 -8.91 -17.18
CA SER A 261 3.84 -7.72 -18.01
C SER A 261 3.44 -7.93 -19.48
N ARG A 262 3.42 -9.17 -20.01
CA ARG A 262 3.05 -9.48 -21.41
C ARG A 262 1.60 -9.15 -21.76
N HIS A 263 0.75 -9.00 -20.74
CA HIS A 263 -0.63 -8.62 -20.96
C HIS A 263 -0.83 -7.12 -21.21
N PHE A 264 0.16 -6.29 -20.83
CA PHE A 264 0.18 -4.86 -21.12
C PHE A 264 0.74 -4.61 -22.52
N GLN A 265 0.02 -3.83 -23.33
CA GLN A 265 0.42 -3.52 -24.71
C GLN A 265 1.50 -2.43 -24.75
N GLY A 266 2.68 -2.79 -25.27
CA GLY A 266 3.78 -1.88 -25.59
C GLY A 266 5.11 -2.28 -24.96
#